data_AF-A0A1E7LG85-F1
#
_entry.id   AF-A0A1E7LG85-F1
#
_cell.length_a   1.000
_cell.length_b   1.000
_cell.length_c   1.000
_cell.angle_alpha   90.00
_cell.angle_beta   90.00
_cell.angle_gamma   90.00
#
_symmetry.space_group_name_H-M   'P 1'
#
loop_
_entity.id
_entity.type
_entity.pdbx_description
1 polymer ?
#
loop_
_entity_poly.entity_id
_entity_poly.type
_entity_poly.pdbx_seq_one_letter_code
_entity_poly.pdbx_strand_id
1 'polypeptide(L)'
;MSLPTNASGLRPAFMVRVAGLPAESVHGLRCPDSRRWADEVLDESAQLALVAEKAGDRLHDLIGGSDDEPLRRALLKLRRDIFNNRLPAADEADALLSRVRALDPAAAATLADWLTGRRALDERRGAGAALLAAETGR
;
A
#
# COMPACT_ATOMS: atom_id res chain seq x y z
N MET A 1 27.89 56.19 -55.11
CA MET A 1 28.29 54.79 -54.84
C MET A 1 28.13 54.55 -53.35
N SER A 2 27.02 53.92 -52.94
CA SER A 2 26.83 53.45 -51.57
C SER A 2 25.82 52.31 -51.61
N LEU A 3 26.29 51.09 -51.38
CA LEU A 3 25.43 49.91 -51.24
C LEU A 3 25.02 49.83 -49.77
N PRO A 4 23.74 49.61 -49.44
CA PRO A 4 23.36 49.34 -48.06
C PRO A 4 23.95 47.98 -47.65
N THR A 5 24.85 48.02 -46.68
CA THR A 5 25.36 46.84 -45.98
C THR A 5 24.20 46.20 -45.24
N ASN A 6 23.63 45.12 -45.80
CA ASN A 6 22.75 44.25 -45.04
C ASN A 6 23.61 43.58 -43.95
N ALA A 7 23.49 44.08 -42.72
CA ALA A 7 24.00 43.38 -41.54
C ALA A 7 23.15 42.12 -41.34
N SER A 8 23.58 41.03 -41.97
CA SER A 8 23.01 39.68 -41.84
C SER A 8 23.30 39.12 -40.44
N GLY A 9 22.65 39.66 -39.42
CA GLY A 9 22.67 39.07 -38.09
C GLY A 9 21.94 37.74 -38.11
N LEU A 10 22.65 36.63 -37.96
CA LEU A 10 22.05 35.31 -37.71
C LEU A 10 21.21 35.42 -36.43
N ARG A 11 19.88 35.37 -36.59
CA ARG A 11 18.96 35.28 -35.47
C ARG A 11 18.96 33.85 -34.94
N PRO A 12 18.78 33.64 -33.63
CA PRO A 12 18.66 32.29 -33.08
C PRO A 12 17.51 31.55 -33.77
N ALA A 13 17.82 30.47 -34.47
CA ALA A 13 16.82 29.57 -35.02
C ALA A 13 16.43 28.56 -33.94
N PHE A 14 15.13 28.35 -33.74
CA PHE A 14 14.61 27.32 -32.84
C PHE A 14 13.86 26.26 -33.65
N MET A 15 13.99 25.00 -33.22
CA MET A 15 13.26 23.87 -33.79
C MET A 15 12.31 23.33 -32.73
N VAL A 16 11.03 23.20 -33.07
CA VAL A 16 10.02 22.56 -32.23
C VAL A 16 9.52 21.32 -32.94
N ARG A 17 9.45 20.21 -32.19
CA ARG A 17 8.74 19.00 -32.62
C ARG A 17 7.45 18.92 -31.85
N VAL A 18 6.35 18.88 -32.58
CA VAL A 18 5.00 18.77 -32.03
C VAL A 18 4.52 17.34 -32.25
N ALA A 19 3.85 16.77 -31.26
CA ALA A 19 3.25 15.45 -31.38
C ALA A 19 2.16 15.45 -32.48
N GLY A 20 1.98 14.32 -33.15
CA GLY A 20 0.97 14.17 -34.21
C GLY A 20 -0.48 14.16 -33.69
N LEU A 21 -0.68 14.04 -32.38
CA LEU A 21 -1.99 14.07 -31.73
C LEU A 21 -1.94 14.96 -30.48
N PRO A 22 -3.07 15.60 -30.14
CA PRO A 22 -3.20 16.35 -28.90
C PRO A 22 -3.22 15.39 -27.69
N ALA A 23 -2.81 15.86 -26.51
CA ALA A 23 -2.73 15.03 -25.31
C ALA A 23 -4.11 14.48 -24.89
N GLU A 24 -5.17 15.19 -25.26
CA GLU A 24 -6.57 14.85 -25.03
C GLU A 24 -6.97 13.56 -25.74
N SER A 25 -6.28 13.17 -26.83
CA SER A 25 -6.55 11.92 -27.55
C SER A 25 -6.37 10.67 -26.68
N VAL A 26 -5.61 10.74 -25.59
CA VAL A 26 -5.45 9.62 -24.64
C VAL A 26 -6.30 9.75 -23.39
N HIS A 27 -7.09 10.82 -23.22
CA HIS A 27 -7.92 11.01 -22.02
C HIS A 27 -8.97 9.90 -21.87
N GLY A 28 -9.56 9.44 -22.99
CA GLY A 28 -10.52 8.33 -22.98
C GLY A 28 -9.90 6.97 -22.60
N LEU A 29 -8.56 6.85 -22.64
CA LEU A 29 -7.85 5.64 -22.22
C LEU A 29 -7.56 5.62 -20.71
N ARG A 30 -7.89 6.69 -19.98
CA ARG A 30 -7.62 6.79 -18.54
C ARG A 30 -8.67 6.01 -17.75
N CYS A 31 -8.19 5.38 -16.67
CA CYS A 31 -9.01 4.74 -15.66
C CYS A 31 -8.75 5.43 -14.30
N PRO A 32 -9.24 6.67 -14.10
CA PRO A 32 -8.91 7.47 -12.92
C PRO A 32 -9.30 6.83 -11.59
N ASP A 33 -10.42 6.11 -11.53
CA ASP A 33 -10.87 5.48 -10.28
C ASP A 33 -10.08 4.20 -9.98
N SER A 34 -9.78 3.40 -10.99
CA SER A 34 -8.89 2.24 -10.89
C SER A 34 -7.48 2.66 -10.51
N ARG A 35 -6.98 3.77 -11.07
CA ARG A 35 -5.68 4.31 -10.68
C ARG A 35 -5.67 4.73 -9.21
N ARG A 36 -6.68 5.47 -8.76
CA ARG A 36 -6.78 5.91 -7.36
C ARG A 36 -6.85 4.71 -6.41
N TRP A 37 -7.68 3.73 -6.74
CA TRP A 37 -7.77 2.48 -5.98
C TRP A 37 -6.42 1.76 -5.89
N ALA A 38 -5.68 1.67 -7.00
CA ALA A 38 -4.37 1.04 -7.01
C ALA A 38 -3.37 1.79 -6.12
N ASP A 39 -3.35 3.13 -6.20
CA ASP A 39 -2.52 3.98 -5.34
C ASP A 39 -2.88 3.76 -3.85
N GLU A 40 -4.17 3.73 -3.49
CA GLU A 40 -4.62 3.44 -2.12
C GLU A 40 -4.21 2.05 -1.63
N VAL A 41 -4.34 1.01 -2.46
CA VAL A 41 -3.92 -0.35 -2.10
C VAL A 41 -2.41 -0.42 -1.86
N LEU A 42 -1.61 0.30 -2.65
CA LEU A 42 -0.15 0.34 -2.49
C LEU A 42 0.24 1.09 -1.21
N ASP A 43 -0.36 2.25 -0.97
CA ASP A 43 -0.09 3.06 0.22
C ASP A 43 -0.46 2.30 1.50
N GLU A 44 -1.65 1.71 1.56
CA GLU A 44 -2.07 0.92 2.71
C GLU A 44 -1.25 -0.36 2.89
N SER A 45 -0.83 -1.00 1.80
CA SER A 45 0.08 -2.16 1.88
C SER A 45 1.40 -1.75 2.52
N ALA A 46 1.94 -0.58 2.17
CA ALA A 46 3.16 -0.04 2.75
C ALA A 46 2.97 0.32 4.23
N GLN A 47 1.88 0.98 4.59
CA GLN A 47 1.57 1.29 6.00
C GLN A 47 1.38 0.03 6.83
N LEU A 48 0.66 -0.97 6.30
CA LEU A 48 0.43 -2.22 7.01
C LEU A 48 1.73 -2.99 7.28
N ALA A 49 2.71 -2.91 6.36
CA ALA A 49 4.03 -3.50 6.57
C ALA A 49 4.76 -2.88 7.78
N LEU A 50 4.68 -1.55 7.95
CA LEU A 50 5.25 -0.85 9.11
C LEU A 50 4.57 -1.26 10.42
N VAL A 51 3.25 -1.47 10.39
CA VAL A 51 2.50 -1.95 11.57
C VAL A 51 2.83 -3.41 11.86
N ALA A 52 3.01 -4.24 10.83
CA ALA A 52 3.39 -5.65 10.96
C ALA A 52 4.77 -5.82 11.62
N GLU A 53 5.74 -4.98 11.23
CA GLU A 53 7.07 -4.93 11.86
C GLU A 53 6.96 -4.62 13.36
N LYS A 54 6.26 -3.54 13.71
CA LYS A 54 6.01 -3.15 15.11
C LYS A 54 5.29 -4.25 15.90
N ALA A 55 4.29 -4.90 15.31
CA ALA A 55 3.58 -6.00 15.95
C ALA A 55 4.52 -7.20 16.17
N GLY A 56 5.35 -7.52 15.17
CA GLY A 56 6.34 -8.60 15.23
C GLY A 56 7.37 -8.41 16.35
N ASP A 57 7.85 -7.18 16.54
CA ASP A 57 8.78 -6.83 17.62
C ASP A 57 8.13 -6.96 19.00
N ARG A 58 6.92 -6.42 19.18
CA ARG A 58 6.18 -6.56 20.45
C ARG A 58 5.88 -8.02 20.80
N LEU A 59 5.54 -8.83 19.80
CA LEU A 59 5.34 -10.26 20.00
C LEU A 59 6.65 -10.98 20.34
N HIS A 60 7.79 -10.54 19.81
CA HIS A 60 9.09 -11.12 20.14
C HIS A 60 9.39 -11.01 21.63
N ASP A 61 9.17 -9.84 22.23
CA ASP A 61 9.37 -9.59 23.66
C ASP A 61 8.45 -10.47 24.52
N LEU A 62 7.16 -10.55 24.16
CA LEU A 62 6.18 -11.40 24.86
C LEU A 62 6.53 -12.90 24.78
N ILE A 63 7.02 -13.36 23.63
CA ILE A 63 7.48 -14.76 23.45
C ILE A 63 8.70 -15.04 24.34
N GLY A 64 9.61 -14.07 24.49
CA GLY A 64 10.81 -14.20 25.32
C GLY A 64 10.51 -14.25 26.83
N GLY A 65 9.43 -13.59 27.27
CA GLY A 65 9.01 -13.54 28.68
C GLY A 65 7.95 -14.56 29.10
N SER A 66 7.51 -15.46 28.21
CA SER A 66 6.43 -16.41 28.49
C SER A 66 6.94 -17.81 28.85
N ASP A 67 6.67 -18.25 30.07
CA ASP A 67 6.91 -19.64 30.53
C ASP A 67 5.75 -20.60 30.18
N ASP A 68 4.61 -20.09 29.72
CA ASP A 68 3.47 -20.87 29.22
C ASP A 68 3.75 -21.37 27.80
N GLU A 69 4.09 -22.66 27.66
CA GLU A 69 4.45 -23.27 26.37
C GLU A 69 3.28 -23.30 25.35
N PRO A 70 2.04 -23.66 25.71
CA PRO A 70 0.88 -23.46 24.84
C PRO A 70 0.73 -22.03 24.30
N LEU A 71 0.85 -21.02 25.17
CA LEU A 71 0.76 -19.61 24.76
C LEU A 71 1.91 -19.24 23.84
N ARG A 72 3.15 -19.60 24.21
CA ARG A 72 4.36 -19.32 23.45
C ARG A 72 4.27 -19.85 22.01
N ARG A 73 3.80 -21.09 21.83
CA ARG A 73 3.57 -21.67 20.49
C ARG A 73 2.54 -20.90 19.68
N ALA A 74 1.45 -20.45 20.32
CA ALA A 74 0.41 -19.69 19.64
C ALA A 74 0.91 -18.29 19.22
N LEU A 75 1.69 -17.60 20.06
CA LEU A 75 2.32 -16.33 19.71
C LEU A 75 3.35 -16.47 18.58
N LEU A 76 4.12 -17.57 18.56
CA LEU A 76 5.04 -17.88 17.46
C LEU A 76 4.31 -18.08 16.12
N LYS A 77 3.18 -18.80 16.13
CA LYS A 77 2.33 -18.96 14.94
C LYS A 77 1.81 -17.60 14.48
N LEU A 78 1.24 -16.80 15.38
CA LEU A 78 0.73 -15.46 15.06
C LEU A 78 1.81 -14.56 14.47
N ARG A 79 3.01 -14.55 15.06
CA ARG A 79 4.16 -13.79 14.54
C ARG A 79 4.52 -14.23 13.12
N ARG A 80 4.48 -15.54 12.85
CA ARG A 80 4.71 -16.06 11.50
C ARG A 80 3.61 -15.65 10.53
N ASP A 81 2.35 -15.65 10.95
CA ASP A 81 1.24 -15.22 10.12
C ASP A 81 1.35 -13.72 9.80
N ILE A 82 1.67 -12.87 10.78
CA ILE A 82 1.94 -11.43 10.58
C ILE A 82 3.09 -11.21 9.61
N PHE A 83 4.23 -11.88 9.82
CA PHE A 83 5.39 -11.78 8.94
C PHE A 83 5.07 -12.19 7.49
N ASN A 84 4.29 -13.26 7.31
CA ASN A 84 3.85 -13.72 5.99
C ASN A 84 2.63 -12.96 5.46
N ASN A 85 2.20 -11.89 6.13
CA ASN A 85 1.04 -11.07 5.81
C ASN A 85 -0.26 -11.89 5.63
N ARG A 86 -0.41 -12.96 6.42
CA ARG A 86 -1.55 -13.88 6.41
C ARG A 86 -2.49 -13.52 7.55
N LEU A 87 -3.75 -13.24 7.22
CA LEU A 87 -4.77 -13.01 8.23
C LEU A 87 -5.14 -14.35 8.92
N PRO A 88 -4.98 -14.48 10.24
CA PRO A 88 -5.45 -15.65 10.97
C PRO A 88 -6.98 -15.75 10.97
N ALA A 89 -7.52 -16.92 11.31
CA ALA A 89 -8.96 -17.09 11.49
C ALA A 89 -9.49 -16.13 12.56
N ALA A 90 -10.71 -15.61 12.39
CA ALA A 90 -11.23 -14.53 13.23
C ALA A 90 -11.34 -14.92 14.71
N ASP A 91 -11.83 -16.13 14.98
CA ASP A 91 -11.93 -16.72 16.32
C ASP A 91 -10.55 -16.89 16.98
N GLU A 92 -9.57 -17.38 16.23
CA GLU A 92 -8.18 -17.50 16.70
C GLU A 92 -7.57 -16.12 17.00
N ALA A 93 -7.79 -15.15 16.12
CA ALA A 93 -7.28 -13.79 16.25
C ALA A 93 -7.84 -13.09 17.50
N ASP A 94 -9.15 -13.20 17.74
CA ASP A 94 -9.82 -12.55 18.86
C ASP A 94 -9.44 -13.18 20.21
N ALA A 95 -9.30 -14.51 20.23
CA ALA A 95 -8.82 -15.24 21.41
C ALA A 95 -7.38 -14.83 21.77
N LEU A 96 -6.48 -14.74 20.76
CA LEU A 96 -5.10 -14.31 20.97
C LEU A 96 -5.00 -12.86 21.36
N LEU A 97 -5.76 -11.97 20.71
CA LEU A 97 -5.79 -10.54 21.05
C LEU A 97 -6.21 -10.33 22.51
N SER A 98 -7.21 -11.07 22.98
CA SER A 98 -7.67 -11.01 24.37
C SER A 98 -6.58 -11.45 25.36
N ARG A 99 -5.83 -12.50 25.03
CA ARG A 99 -4.69 -12.97 25.84
C ARG A 99 -3.52 -11.98 25.84
N VAL A 100 -3.14 -11.47 24.67
CA VAL A 100 -2.09 -10.46 24.54
C VAL A 100 -2.47 -9.21 25.33
N ARG A 101 -3.74 -8.78 25.30
CA ARG A 101 -4.22 -7.62 26.08
C ARG A 101 -4.05 -7.79 27.58
N ALA A 102 -4.21 -9.01 28.09
CA ALA A 102 -4.00 -9.30 29.51
C ALA A 102 -2.51 -9.23 29.92
N LEU A 103 -1.59 -9.43 28.97
CA LEU A 103 -0.14 -9.43 29.21
C LEU A 103 0.49 -8.05 28.95
N ASP A 104 0.16 -7.46 27.80
CA ASP A 104 0.62 -6.15 27.37
C ASP A 104 -0.49 -5.44 26.55
N PRO A 105 -1.18 -4.45 27.14
CA PRO A 105 -2.19 -3.66 26.45
C PRO A 105 -1.66 -2.90 25.23
N ALA A 106 -0.39 -2.47 25.24
CA ALA A 106 0.20 -1.74 24.12
C ALA A 106 0.55 -2.68 22.96
N ALA A 107 1.06 -3.88 23.23
CA ALA A 107 1.20 -4.92 22.20
C ALA A 107 -0.16 -5.29 21.59
N ALA A 108 -1.20 -5.41 22.42
CA ALA A 108 -2.55 -5.70 21.95
C ALA A 108 -3.12 -4.59 21.06
N ALA A 109 -2.86 -3.31 21.36
CA ALA A 109 -3.26 -2.21 20.51
C ALA A 109 -2.62 -2.32 19.11
N THR A 110 -1.30 -2.49 19.04
CA THR A 110 -0.58 -2.67 17.77
C THR A 110 -1.08 -3.89 16.99
N LEU A 111 -1.36 -5.00 17.67
CA LEU A 111 -1.92 -6.20 17.03
C LEU A 111 -3.34 -5.95 16.48
N ALA A 112 -4.19 -5.24 17.24
CA ALA A 112 -5.53 -4.88 16.79
C ALA A 112 -5.49 -3.96 15.56
N ASP A 113 -4.57 -2.99 15.53
CA ASP A 113 -4.36 -2.11 14.39
C ASP A 113 -3.95 -2.92 13.15
N TRP A 114 -3.03 -3.87 13.30
CA TRP A 114 -2.62 -4.75 12.20
C TRP A 114 -3.79 -5.61 11.70
N LEU A 115 -4.55 -6.26 12.59
CA LEU A 115 -5.69 -7.10 12.21
C LEU A 115 -6.76 -6.30 11.47
N THR A 116 -7.06 -5.09 11.95
CA THR A 116 -8.05 -4.18 11.36
C THR A 116 -7.58 -3.71 9.98
N GLY A 117 -6.34 -3.22 9.87
CA GLY A 117 -5.76 -2.78 8.61
C GLY A 117 -5.66 -3.92 7.59
N ARG A 118 -5.31 -5.14 8.03
CA ARG A 118 -5.24 -6.31 7.16
C ARG A 118 -6.61 -6.68 6.58
N ARG A 119 -7.68 -6.64 7.38
CA ARG A 119 -9.06 -6.89 6.90
C ARG A 119 -9.50 -5.82 5.90
N ALA A 120 -9.28 -4.55 6.21
CA ALA A 120 -9.60 -3.44 5.32
C ALA A 120 -8.85 -3.55 3.97
N LEU A 121 -7.58 -3.95 4.00
CA LEU A 121 -6.79 -4.15 2.78
C LEU A 121 -7.33 -5.32 1.92
N ASP A 122 -7.82 -6.40 2.53
CA ASP A 122 -8.47 -7.50 1.79
C ASP A 122 -9.77 -7.05 1.13
N GLU A 123 -10.61 -6.31 1.86
CA GLU A 123 -11.84 -5.74 1.32
C GLU A 123 -11.56 -4.82 0.12
N ARG A 124 -10.60 -3.90 0.28
CA ARG A 124 -10.22 -2.98 -0.80
C ARG A 124 -9.64 -3.73 -2.01
N ARG A 125 -8.79 -4.74 -1.80
CA ARG A 125 -8.29 -5.58 -2.90
C ARG A 125 -9.43 -6.31 -3.61
N GLY A 126 -10.41 -6.81 -2.87
CA GLY A 126 -11.60 -7.47 -3.42
C GLY A 126 -12.45 -6.56 -4.32
N ALA A 127 -12.51 -5.26 -4.03
CA ALA A 127 -13.26 -4.30 -4.84
C ALA A 127 -12.64 -3.98 -6.22
N GLY A 128 -11.34 -4.24 -6.39
CA GLY A 128 -10.57 -3.78 -7.55
C GLY A 128 -11.03 -4.33 -8.90
N ALA A 129 -11.39 -5.61 -8.95
CA ALA A 129 -11.81 -6.24 -10.20
C ALA A 129 -13.06 -5.58 -10.80
N ALA A 130 -14.02 -5.19 -9.96
CA ALA A 130 -15.23 -4.52 -10.39
C ALA A 130 -14.96 -3.09 -10.88
N LEU A 131 -14.08 -2.34 -10.20
CA LEU A 131 -13.66 -1.00 -10.61
C LEU A 131 -12.96 -1.02 -11.99
N LEU A 132 -12.02 -1.95 -12.17
CA LEU A 132 -11.29 -2.07 -13.43
C LEU A 132 -12.22 -2.47 -14.58
N ALA A 133 -13.14 -3.40 -14.35
CA ALA A 133 -14.10 -3.82 -15.36
C ALA A 133 -15.05 -2.68 -15.76
N ALA A 134 -15.51 -1.87 -14.79
CA ALA A 134 -16.37 -0.72 -15.06
C ALA A 134 -15.70 0.34 -15.93
N GLU A 135 -14.38 0.52 -15.80
CA GLU A 135 -13.65 1.54 -16.55
C GLU A 135 -13.11 1.08 -17.91
N THR A 136 -12.81 -0.22 -18.05
CA THR A 136 -12.25 -0.81 -19.29
C THR A 136 -13.30 -1.42 -20.20
N GLY A 137 -14.51 -1.68 -19.71
CA GLY A 137 -15.66 -2.16 -20.51
C GLY A 137 -16.43 -1.06 -21.26
N ARG A 138 -15.87 0.16 -21.36
CA ARG A 138 -16.49 1.34 -21.99
C ARG A 138 -16.25 1.40 -23.48
#